data_AF-A0A251Y947-F1
#
_entry.id   AF-A0A251Y947-F1
#
_cell.length_a   1.000
_cell.length_b   1.000
_cell.length_c   1.000
_cell.angle_alpha   90.00
_cell.angle_beta   90.00
_cell.angle_gamma   90.00
#
_symmetry.space_group_name_H-M   'P 1'
#
loop_
_entity.id
_entity.type
_entity.pdbx_description
1 polymer ?
#
loop_
_entity_poly.entity_id
_entity_poly.type
_entity_poly.pdbx_seq_one_letter_code
_entity_poly.pdbx_strand_id
1 'polypeptide(L)'
;MTDLPLAIAFSEAVGCIVDPDFSDEKAACLVVEADGSAFMLLTRDFFPSSPDLPVGDPATSAAAITAVMLDSRADVIELGCMDPIPAGGVPHVDGAAG
;
A
#
# COMPACT_ATOMS: atom_id res chain seq x y z
N MET A 1 6.61 -7.32 -0.54
CA MET A 1 5.37 -7.84 0.04
C MET A 1 5.55 -9.30 0.39
N THR A 2 5.13 -9.69 1.60
CA THR A 2 5.09 -11.08 2.07
C THR A 2 3.81 -11.79 1.62
N ASP A 3 2.74 -11.03 1.37
CA ASP A 3 1.50 -11.48 0.75
C ASP A 3 1.06 -10.43 -0.28
N LEU A 4 1.30 -10.71 -1.56
CA LEU A 4 0.97 -9.79 -2.66
C LEU A 4 -0.56 -9.72 -2.91
N PRO A 5 -1.32 -10.85 -2.96
CA PRO A 5 -2.78 -10.80 -3.06
C PRO A 5 -3.44 -9.97 -1.97
N LEU A 6 -2.99 -10.10 -0.73
CA LEU A 6 -3.53 -9.32 0.39
C LEU A 6 -3.26 -7.82 0.21
N ALA A 7 -2.04 -7.46 -0.21
CA ALA A 7 -1.67 -6.06 -0.45
C ALA A 7 -2.47 -5.45 -1.62
N ILE A 8 -2.72 -6.21 -2.69
CA ILE A 8 -3.58 -5.78 -3.79
C ILE A 8 -5.01 -5.52 -3.29
N ALA A 9 -5.61 -6.48 -2.57
CA ALA A 9 -6.96 -6.35 -2.05
C ALA A 9 -7.11 -5.14 -1.12
N PHE A 10 -6.09 -4.84 -0.31
CA PHE A 10 -6.04 -3.63 0.50
C PHE A 10 -6.02 -2.37 -0.36
N SER A 11 -5.13 -2.31 -1.37
CA SER A 11 -5.02 -1.14 -2.26
C SER A 11 -6.30 -0.89 -3.06
N GLU A 12 -6.97 -1.95 -3.54
CA GLU A 12 -8.27 -1.84 -4.22
C GLU A 12 -9.38 -1.34 -3.28
N ALA A 13 -9.40 -1.79 -2.02
CA ALA A 13 -10.35 -1.31 -1.02
C ALA A 13 -10.17 0.18 -0.68
N VAL A 14 -8.95 0.70 -0.82
CA VAL A 14 -8.62 2.13 -0.69
C VAL A 14 -8.96 2.92 -1.96
N GLY A 15 -9.32 2.25 -3.06
CA GLY A 15 -9.76 2.87 -4.31
C GLY A 15 -8.70 2.88 -5.43
N CYS A 16 -7.57 2.20 -5.26
CA CYS A 16 -6.59 2.01 -6.33
C CYS A 16 -7.08 0.97 -7.34
N ILE A 17 -6.62 1.06 -8.59
CA ILE A 17 -6.96 0.11 -9.65
C ILE A 17 -5.71 -0.65 -10.06
N VAL A 18 -5.81 -1.98 -10.19
CA VAL A 18 -4.73 -2.81 -10.74
C VAL A 18 -4.63 -2.60 -12.25
N ASP A 19 -3.43 -2.28 -12.73
CA ASP A 19 -3.13 -2.29 -14.16
C ASP A 19 -2.65 -3.70 -14.58
N PRO A 20 -3.46 -4.46 -15.34
CA PRO A 20 -3.14 -5.82 -15.71
C PRO A 20 -1.96 -5.93 -16.69
N ASP A 21 -1.64 -4.87 -17.44
CA ASP A 21 -0.52 -4.89 -18.41
C ASP A 21 0.85 -4.81 -17.70
N PHE A 22 0.86 -4.35 -16.45
CA PHE A 22 2.05 -4.21 -15.61
C PHE A 22 1.99 -5.02 -14.31
N SER A 23 1.13 -6.05 -14.26
CA SER A 23 0.94 -6.91 -13.09
C SER A 23 1.06 -8.39 -13.43
N ASP A 24 1.74 -9.13 -12.56
CA ASP A 24 1.94 -10.58 -12.64
C ASP A 24 1.96 -11.21 -11.22
N GLU A 25 2.38 -12.47 -11.11
CA GLU A 25 2.42 -13.16 -9.81
C GLU A 25 3.50 -12.64 -8.85
N LYS A 26 4.43 -11.80 -9.31
CA LYS A 26 5.58 -11.27 -8.55
C LYS A 26 5.45 -9.79 -8.25
N ALA A 27 4.64 -9.07 -9.02
CA ALA A 27 4.46 -7.64 -8.92
C ALA A 27 3.04 -7.20 -9.32
N ALA A 28 2.54 -6.14 -8.72
CA ALA A 28 1.31 -5.48 -9.17
C ALA A 28 1.52 -3.97 -9.29
N CYS A 29 1.02 -3.40 -10.38
CA CYS A 29 0.97 -1.96 -10.61
C CYS A 29 -0.39 -1.41 -10.17
N LEU A 30 -0.39 -0.49 -9.22
CA LEU A 30 -1.59 0.09 -8.63
C LEU A 30 -1.68 1.55 -9.06
N VAL A 31 -2.67 1.86 -9.89
CA VAL A 31 -2.97 3.20 -10.38
C VAL A 31 -3.83 3.91 -9.34
N VAL A 32 -3.35 5.06 -8.87
CA VAL A 32 -4.05 5.94 -7.93
C VAL A 32 -4.82 7.01 -8.69
N GLU A 33 -4.19 7.57 -9.72
CA GLU A 33 -4.78 8.52 -10.66
C GLU A 33 -4.38 8.11 -12.07
N ALA A 34 -5.36 7.94 -12.97
CA ALA A 34 -5.16 7.44 -14.33
C ALA A 34 -4.05 8.17 -15.11
N ASP A 35 -3.87 9.47 -14.84
CA ASP A 35 -2.96 10.34 -15.59
C ASP A 35 -1.74 10.81 -14.79
N GLY A 36 -1.64 10.43 -13.50
CA GLY A 36 -0.80 11.15 -12.54
C GLY A 36 0.08 10.29 -11.65
N SER A 37 -0.40 9.13 -11.18
CA SER A 37 0.34 8.36 -10.19
C SER A 37 -0.04 6.89 -10.15
N ALA A 38 1.00 6.06 -10.09
CA ALA A 38 0.91 4.64 -9.83
C ALA A 38 2.08 4.20 -8.94
N PHE A 39 1.91 3.12 -8.20
CA PHE A 39 2.98 2.50 -7.41
C PHE A 39 3.03 0.99 -7.63
N MET A 40 4.22 0.42 -7.43
CA MET A 40 4.46 -1.00 -7.61
C MET A 40 4.47 -1.72 -6.25
N LEU A 41 3.61 -2.72 -6.11
CA LEU A 41 3.72 -3.73 -5.06
C LEU A 41 4.61 -4.86 -5.58
N LEU A 42 5.77 -5.05 -4.97
CA LEU A 42 6.75 -6.06 -5.39
C LEU A 42 6.87 -7.15 -4.31
N THR A 43 6.94 -8.42 -4.70
CA THR A 43 7.38 -9.49 -3.80
C THR A 43 8.83 -9.23 -3.34
N ARG A 44 9.21 -9.78 -2.18
CA ARG A 44 10.58 -9.58 -1.64
C ARG A 44 11.65 -10.04 -2.64
N ASP A 45 11.42 -11.17 -3.29
CA ASP A 45 12.38 -11.80 -4.20
C ASP A 45 12.50 -11.06 -5.54
N PHE A 46 11.48 -10.30 -5.92
CA PHE A 46 11.46 -9.51 -7.15
C PHE A 46 11.94 -8.06 -6.92
N PHE A 47 12.03 -7.62 -5.66
CA PHE A 47 12.53 -6.30 -5.33
C PHE A 47 14.05 -6.25 -5.58
N PRO A 48 14.55 -5.30 -6.40
CA PRO A 48 15.97 -5.19 -6.68
C PRO A 48 16.72 -4.71 -5.43
N SER A 49 17.55 -5.59 -4.86
CA SER A 49 18.43 -5.25 -3.74
C SER A 49 19.88 -5.10 -4.20
N SER A 50 20.51 -3.97 -3.87
CA SER A 50 21.98 -3.87 -3.96
C SER A 50 22.61 -4.63 -2.78
N PRO A 51 23.76 -5.31 -2.95
CA PRO A 51 24.51 -5.89 -1.84
C PRO A 51 24.81 -4.88 -0.71
N ASP A 52 24.93 -3.61 -1.05
CA ASP A 52 25.24 -2.52 -0.13
C ASP A 52 24.01 -1.96 0.60
N LEU A 53 22.80 -2.29 0.13
CA LEU A 53 21.54 -1.79 0.68
C LEU A 53 20.51 -2.92 0.74
N PRO A 54 20.59 -3.78 1.77
CA PRO A 54 19.65 -4.89 1.92
C PRO A 54 18.24 -4.36 2.17
N VAL A 55 17.25 -5.10 1.69
CA VAL A 55 15.83 -4.79 1.92
C VAL A 55 15.54 -4.90 3.42
N GLY A 56 15.10 -3.79 4.03
CA GLY A 56 14.73 -3.75 5.44
C GLY A 56 13.54 -4.66 5.79
N ASP A 57 13.36 -4.92 7.08
CA ASP A 57 12.20 -5.67 7.58
C ASP A 57 11.04 -4.70 7.87
N PRO A 58 9.95 -4.74 7.09
CA PRO A 58 8.82 -3.83 7.26
C PRO A 58 8.05 -4.06 8.57
N ALA A 59 8.25 -5.20 9.26
CA ALA A 59 7.63 -5.45 10.57
C ALA A 59 8.30 -4.65 11.70
N THR A 60 9.52 -4.16 11.49
CA THR A 60 10.31 -3.46 12.52
C THR A 60 10.68 -2.04 12.13
N SER A 61 10.59 -1.67 10.85
CA SER A 61 10.88 -0.33 10.35
C SER A 61 10.03 0.02 9.14
N ALA A 62 9.48 1.24 9.12
CA ALA A 62 8.77 1.75 7.96
C ALA A 62 9.75 1.94 6.78
N ALA A 63 9.58 1.13 5.73
CA ALA A 63 10.44 1.16 4.54
C ALA A 63 10.00 2.21 3.50
N ALA A 64 8.71 2.59 3.51
CA ALA A 64 8.13 3.63 2.66
C ALA A 64 6.84 4.18 3.29
N ILE A 65 6.48 5.42 2.96
CA ILE A 65 5.17 6.02 3.26
C ILE A 65 4.56 6.45 1.93
N THR A 66 3.38 5.91 1.61
CA THR A 66 2.60 6.30 0.43
C THR A 66 1.46 7.20 0.87
N ALA A 67 1.43 8.43 0.36
CA ALA A 67 0.35 9.38 0.61
C ALA A 67 -0.52 9.51 -0.65
N VAL A 68 -1.83 9.36 -0.48
CA VAL A 68 -2.83 9.49 -1.55
C VAL A 68 -3.70 10.70 -1.23
N MET A 69 -3.96 11.53 -2.23
CA MET A 69 -4.84 12.70 -2.10
C MET A 69 -6.29 12.25 -2.21
N LEU A 70 -7.16 12.83 -1.38
CA LEU A 70 -8.61 12.66 -1.45
C LEU A 70 -9.27 14.02 -1.59
N ASP A 71 -10.44 14.05 -2.22
CA ASP A 71 -11.14 15.29 -2.59
C ASP A 71 -11.61 16.11 -1.39
N SER A 72 -11.86 15.46 -0.26
CA SER A 72 -12.29 16.14 0.95
C SER A 72 -11.77 15.51 2.24
N ARG A 73 -11.80 16.31 3.31
CA ARG A 73 -11.51 15.83 4.67
C ARG A 73 -12.52 14.77 5.13
N ALA A 74 -13.76 14.82 4.64
CA ALA A 74 -14.77 13.82 5.00
C ALA A 74 -14.37 12.45 4.44
N ASP A 75 -13.89 12.41 3.20
CA ASP A 75 -13.43 11.18 2.55
C ASP A 75 -12.22 10.57 3.27
N VAL A 76 -11.30 11.39 3.78
CA VAL A 76 -10.18 10.95 4.63
C VAL A 76 -10.67 10.26 5.90
N ILE A 77 -11.69 10.85 6.56
CA ILE A 77 -12.25 10.29 7.79
C ILE A 77 -13.00 9.00 7.49
N GLU A 78 -13.83 8.98 6.44
CA GLU A 78 -14.57 7.80 6.03
C GLU A 78 -13.63 6.63 5.73
N LEU A 79 -12.58 6.87 4.94
CA LEU A 79 -11.55 5.87 4.63
C LEU A 79 -10.82 5.39 5.91
N GLY A 80 -10.46 6.30 6.82
CA GLY A 80 -9.77 5.97 8.07
C GLY A 80 -10.63 5.27 9.12
N CYS A 81 -11.95 5.44 9.05
CA CYS A 81 -12.93 4.82 9.94
C CYS A 81 -13.48 3.48 9.42
N MET A 82 -13.08 3.04 8.22
CA MET A 82 -13.39 1.69 7.76
C MET A 82 -12.84 0.68 8.78
N ASP A 83 -13.67 -0.28 9.19
CA ASP A 83 -13.22 -1.45 9.96
C ASP A 83 -11.95 -2.03 9.30
N PRO A 84 -10.99 -2.57 10.09
CA PRO A 84 -9.73 -3.07 9.55
C PRO A 84 -10.06 -3.92 8.34
N ILE A 85 -9.66 -3.42 7.16
CA ILE A 85 -9.99 -4.05 5.90
C ILE A 85 -9.56 -5.52 6.10
N PRO A 86 -10.38 -6.52 5.73
CA PRO A 86 -10.00 -7.93 5.84
C PRO A 86 -8.62 -8.24 5.22
N ALA A 87 -8.10 -7.31 4.42
CA ALA A 87 -6.78 -7.22 3.84
C ALA A 87 -5.64 -6.70 4.77
N GLY A 88 -5.85 -6.53 6.08
CA GLY A 88 -4.78 -6.32 7.06
C GLY A 88 -4.36 -4.87 7.35
N GLY A 89 -5.12 -3.88 6.89
CA GLY A 89 -4.89 -2.47 7.25
C GLY A 89 -5.28 -2.18 8.70
N VAL A 90 -4.40 -1.49 9.44
CA VAL A 90 -4.71 -0.95 10.77
C VAL A 90 -4.65 0.57 10.75
N PRO A 91 -5.68 1.28 11.25
CA PRO A 91 -5.60 2.72 11.43
C PRO A 91 -4.41 3.07 12.33
N HIS A 92 -3.62 4.06 11.95
CA HIS A 92 -2.69 4.65 12.88
C HIS A 92 -3.49 5.43 13.93
N VAL A 93 -3.56 4.91 15.15
CA VAL A 93 -4.12 5.63 16.29
C VAL A 93 -3.02 6.46 16.93
N ASP A 94 -3.16 7.78 16.90
CA ASP A 94 -2.30 8.67 17.68
C ASP A 94 -2.46 8.29 19.16
N GLY A 95 -1.41 7.77 19.77
CA GLY A 95 -1.36 7.38 21.19
C GLY A 95 -1.39 8.56 22.17
N ALA A 96 -2.03 9.67 21.81
CA ALA A 96 -2.21 10.84 22.67
C ALA A 96 -3.63 10.86 23.27
N ALA A 97 -3.91 9.90 24.14
CA ALA A 97 -4.98 9.99 25.12
C ALA A 97 -4.65 9.13 26.35
N GLY A 98 -4.13 9.76 27.40
CA GLY A 98 -3.93 9.15 28.73
C GLY A 98 -2.59 9.49 29.36
#